data_AF-A0A1Q7E2K1-F1
#
_entry.id   AF-A0A1Q7E2K1-F1
#
_cell.length_a   1.000
_cell.length_b   1.000
_cell.length_c   1.000
_cell.angle_alpha   90.00
_cell.angle_beta   90.00
_cell.angle_gamma   90.00
#
_symmetry.space_group_name_H-M   'P 1'
#
loop_
_entity.id
_entity.type
_entity.pdbx_description
1 polymer ?
#
loop_
_entity_poly.entity_id
_entity_poly.type
_entity_poly.pdbx_seq_one_letter_code
_entity_poly.pdbx_strand_id
1 'polypeptide(L)'
;MPIVAYFIAQGFVGIRTFYAGGLAVGLEHVGFFARAWAMLRLSLEWWRLFLLPAHLSADYSPGELTVSTGLTLWHLLGLLIWITAGILAWRTRRTIPGIAIGLAWTVITISPVANIVFPTEFLIAERTLYLASFGVMFALACAAVAIRSPRVRIGVVAVLVAAGAARNITRIPAWHDDETHYQALKREAPRSYRTLWLEGKDEFAAGRWGSGERLLVESISFAPGLTGPRYDLAQFYMRARLWQPAIRQLQAAVAIDPAFLPARQALQIARDSAR
;
A
#
# COMPACT_ATOMS: atom_id res chain seq x y z
N MET A 1 -3.84 2.13 26.55
CA MET A 1 -5.03 2.37 25.72
C MET A 1 -5.26 1.15 24.83
N PRO A 2 -6.42 0.47 24.87
CA PRO A 2 -6.74 -0.55 23.87
C PRO A 2 -6.59 0.06 22.48
N ILE A 3 -6.00 -0.66 21.52
CA ILE A 3 -5.79 -0.18 20.14
C ILE A 3 -7.10 0.34 19.53
N VAL A 4 -8.23 -0.30 19.85
CA VAL A 4 -9.57 0.12 19.44
C VAL A 4 -9.96 1.47 20.05
N ALA A 5 -9.67 1.70 21.34
CA ALA A 5 -9.92 3.00 21.98
C ALA A 5 -9.02 4.10 21.41
N TYR A 6 -7.78 3.76 21.01
CA TYR A 6 -6.90 4.69 20.30
C TYR A 6 -7.49 5.09 18.93
N PHE A 7 -7.93 4.12 18.12
CA PHE A 7 -8.56 4.40 16.82
C PHE A 7 -9.92 5.11 16.93
N ILE A 8 -10.73 4.77 17.94
CA ILE A 8 -12.00 5.46 18.21
C ILE A 8 -11.73 6.90 18.67
N ALA A 9 -10.86 7.10 19.65
CA ALA A 9 -10.50 8.45 20.12
C ALA A 9 -9.92 9.30 18.98
N GLN A 10 -9.06 8.72 18.13
CA GLN A 10 -8.53 9.41 16.95
C GLN A 10 -9.59 9.70 15.88
N GLY A 11 -10.56 8.80 15.68
CA GLY A 11 -11.70 9.04 14.79
C GLY A 11 -12.59 10.21 15.23
N PHE A 12 -12.74 10.42 16.55
CA PHE A 12 -13.53 11.52 17.12
C PHE A 12 -12.78 12.85 17.23
N VAL A 13 -11.45 12.83 17.37
CA VAL A 13 -10.61 14.05 17.49
C VAL A 13 -10.45 14.79 16.14
N GLY A 14 -11.02 14.28 15.05
CA GLY A 14 -11.09 15.03 13.79
C GLY A 14 -9.70 15.25 13.20
N ILE A 15 -9.10 14.18 12.70
CA ILE A 15 -7.79 14.23 12.04
C ILE A 15 -7.93 14.95 10.70
N ARG A 16 -7.87 16.28 10.76
CA ARG A 16 -7.44 17.17 9.67
C ARG A 16 -5.91 17.37 9.69
N THR A 17 -5.20 16.70 10.59
CA THR A 17 -3.80 16.98 10.94
C THR A 17 -2.93 15.72 11.02
N PHE A 18 -3.22 14.68 10.24
CA PHE A 18 -2.15 13.82 9.72
C PHE A 18 -1.65 14.45 8.43
N TYR A 19 -0.77 15.45 8.57
CA TYR A 19 0.01 15.98 7.46
C TYR A 19 1.08 14.95 7.09
N ALA A 20 0.71 13.93 6.28
CA ALA A 20 1.63 13.15 5.42
C ALA A 20 0.93 12.12 4.50
N GLY A 21 -0.39 11.94 4.54
CA GLY A 21 -1.08 11.13 3.53
C GLY A 21 -2.59 11.21 3.68
N GLY A 22 -3.30 11.47 2.59
CA GLY A 22 -4.76 11.40 2.55
C GLY A 22 -5.27 9.95 2.70
N LEU A 23 -6.56 9.75 2.40
CA LEU A 23 -7.13 8.41 2.21
C LEU A 23 -6.27 7.60 1.21
N ALA A 24 -6.16 6.28 1.42
CA ALA A 24 -5.44 5.39 0.53
C ALA A 24 -5.86 5.64 -0.91
N VAL A 25 -4.86 5.99 -1.74
CA VAL A 25 -5.11 6.39 -3.12
C VAL A 25 -5.79 5.24 -3.87
N GLY A 26 -6.90 5.53 -4.56
CA GLY A 26 -7.79 4.58 -5.21
C GLY A 26 -9.04 4.18 -4.39
N LEU A 27 -9.10 4.50 -3.08
CA LEU A 27 -10.28 4.28 -2.23
C LEU A 27 -10.99 5.58 -1.83
N GLU A 28 -10.60 6.71 -2.42
CA GLU A 28 -11.27 7.99 -2.23
C GLU A 28 -12.70 7.88 -2.75
N HIS A 29 -13.66 8.38 -1.96
CA HIS A 29 -15.09 8.36 -2.32
C HIS A 29 -15.75 6.97 -2.49
N VAL A 30 -15.03 5.87 -2.26
CA VAL A 30 -15.60 4.53 -2.29
C VAL A 30 -16.37 4.26 -0.99
N GLY A 31 -17.64 3.85 -1.09
CA GLY A 31 -18.47 3.51 0.07
C GLY A 31 -18.00 2.24 0.79
N PHE A 32 -18.45 2.06 2.04
CA PHE A 32 -18.05 0.95 2.92
C PHE A 32 -18.06 -0.43 2.25
N PHE A 33 -19.19 -0.81 1.63
CA PHE A 33 -19.32 -2.13 0.99
C PHE A 33 -18.40 -2.30 -0.22
N ALA A 34 -18.26 -1.26 -1.03
CA ALA A 34 -17.37 -1.28 -2.19
C ALA A 34 -15.89 -1.32 -1.76
N ARG A 35 -15.52 -0.71 -0.62
CA ARG A 35 -14.20 -0.86 -0.01
C ARG A 35 -13.97 -2.29 0.46
N ALA A 36 -14.92 -2.87 1.21
CA ALA A 36 -14.82 -4.25 1.65
C ALA A 36 -14.65 -5.22 0.46
N TRP A 37 -15.38 -4.98 -0.62
CA TRP A 37 -15.27 -5.76 -1.85
C TRP A 37 -13.91 -5.60 -2.55
N ALA A 38 -13.42 -4.37 -2.70
CA ALA A 38 -12.09 -4.13 -3.25
C ALA A 38 -10.97 -4.75 -2.39
N MET A 39 -11.10 -4.67 -1.06
CA MET A 39 -10.16 -5.26 -0.10
C MET A 39 -10.22 -6.78 -0.07
N LEU A 40 -11.36 -7.39 -0.39
CA LEU A 40 -11.43 -8.84 -0.60
C LEU A 40 -10.49 -9.29 -1.72
N ARG A 41 -10.47 -8.56 -2.85
CA ARG A 41 -9.50 -8.82 -3.91
C ARG A 41 -8.07 -8.56 -3.46
N LEU A 42 -7.80 -7.41 -2.84
CA LEU A 42 -6.45 -7.07 -2.41
C LEU A 42 -5.94 -7.98 -1.29
N SER A 43 -6.82 -8.66 -0.55
CA SER A 43 -6.41 -9.63 0.48
C SER A 43 -5.60 -10.81 -0.07
N LEU A 44 -5.67 -11.08 -1.39
CA LEU A 44 -4.78 -12.02 -2.06
C LEU A 44 -3.31 -11.64 -1.88
N GLU A 45 -3.01 -10.34 -1.89
CA GLU A 45 -1.66 -9.85 -1.62
C GLU A 45 -1.26 -10.07 -0.16
N TRP A 46 -2.19 -9.95 0.79
CA TRP A 46 -1.91 -10.31 2.19
C TRP A 46 -1.51 -11.79 2.31
N TRP A 47 -2.30 -12.69 1.70
CA TRP A 47 -2.00 -14.12 1.70
C TRP A 47 -0.69 -14.45 0.98
N ARG A 48 -0.42 -13.79 -0.16
CA ARG A 48 0.87 -13.90 -0.84
C ARG A 48 2.00 -13.47 0.07
N LEU A 49 1.90 -12.32 0.75
CA LEU A 49 2.95 -11.82 1.64
C LEU A 49 3.16 -12.71 2.87
N PHE A 50 2.10 -13.29 3.43
CA PHE A 50 2.21 -14.18 4.58
C PHE A 50 2.85 -15.53 4.24
N LEU A 51 2.55 -16.09 3.07
CA LEU A 51 2.96 -17.46 2.72
C LEU A 51 4.16 -17.50 1.78
N LEU A 52 4.29 -16.51 0.89
CA LEU A 52 5.26 -16.45 -0.21
C LEU A 52 5.76 -14.99 -0.39
N PRO A 53 6.60 -14.46 0.52
CA PRO A 53 7.15 -13.09 0.45
C PRO A 53 8.25 -12.93 -0.63
N ALA A 54 7.98 -13.43 -1.84
CA ALA A 54 8.92 -13.41 -2.96
C ALA A 54 9.13 -12.00 -3.53
N HIS A 55 8.07 -11.22 -3.62
CA HIS A 55 8.11 -9.83 -4.05
C HIS A 55 7.75 -8.93 -2.88
N LEU A 56 8.76 -8.20 -2.38
CA LEU A 56 8.65 -7.28 -1.25
C LEU A 56 8.81 -5.85 -1.76
N SER A 57 8.04 -4.93 -1.23
CA SER A 57 8.03 -3.50 -1.54
C SER A 57 7.66 -2.71 -0.29
N ALA A 58 8.22 -1.52 -0.11
CA ALA A 58 7.92 -0.64 1.01
C ALA A 58 6.43 -0.24 1.05
N ASP A 59 5.84 -0.04 -0.13
CA ASP A 59 4.43 0.24 -0.32
C ASP A 59 3.89 -0.46 -1.57
N TYR A 60 2.61 -0.85 -1.50
CA TYR A 60 1.88 -1.39 -2.65
C TYR A 60 0.77 -0.40 -2.98
N SER A 61 1.08 0.48 -3.92
CA SER A 61 0.26 1.64 -4.24
C SER A 61 -0.40 1.50 -5.62
N PRO A 62 -1.32 2.40 -6.01
CA PRO A 62 -1.83 2.46 -7.37
C PRO A 62 -0.71 2.46 -8.42
N GLY A 63 -0.91 1.65 -9.45
CA GLY A 63 0.09 1.37 -10.49
C GLY A 63 0.75 0.00 -10.33
N GLU A 64 0.96 -0.44 -9.09
CA GLU A 64 1.28 -1.84 -8.74
C GLU A 64 0.02 -2.64 -8.44
N LEU A 65 -0.86 -2.06 -7.61
CA LEU A 65 -2.16 -2.64 -7.30
C LEU A 65 -3.28 -1.89 -8.01
N THR A 66 -4.28 -2.65 -8.45
CA THR A 66 -5.50 -2.09 -9.04
C THR A 66 -6.65 -2.25 -8.06
N VAL A 67 -7.22 -1.13 -7.63
CA VAL A 67 -8.48 -1.13 -6.90
C VAL A 67 -9.59 -1.43 -7.89
N SER A 68 -10.31 -2.53 -7.69
CA SER A 68 -11.46 -2.89 -8.53
C SER A 68 -12.66 -3.10 -7.65
N THR A 69 -13.78 -2.46 -8.00
CA THR A 69 -15.08 -2.67 -7.38
C THR A 69 -15.98 -3.58 -8.22
N GLY A 70 -15.64 -3.81 -9.49
CA GLY A 70 -16.31 -4.81 -10.34
C GLY A 70 -15.94 -6.24 -9.94
N LEU A 71 -16.87 -7.18 -10.08
CA LEU A 71 -16.62 -8.61 -9.87
C LEU A 71 -15.60 -9.12 -10.90
N THR A 72 -14.56 -9.80 -10.41
CA THR A 72 -13.54 -10.45 -11.23
C THR A 72 -13.20 -11.83 -10.64
N LEU A 73 -12.52 -12.69 -11.40
CA LEU A 73 -12.04 -13.99 -10.92
C LEU A 73 -11.21 -13.86 -9.62
N TRP A 74 -10.45 -12.77 -9.47
CA TRP A 74 -9.65 -12.51 -8.28
C TRP A 74 -10.50 -12.29 -7.01
N HIS A 75 -11.71 -11.75 -7.13
CA HIS A 75 -12.63 -11.65 -5.99
C HIS A 75 -13.11 -13.04 -5.56
N LEU A 76 -13.42 -13.91 -6.53
CA LEU A 76 -13.84 -15.28 -6.27
C LEU A 76 -12.71 -16.08 -5.61
N LEU A 77 -11.47 -15.90 -6.05
CA LEU A 77 -10.29 -16.53 -5.43
C LEU A 77 -10.08 -16.01 -4.00
N GLY A 78 -10.19 -14.70 -3.78
CA GLY A 78 -10.10 -14.11 -2.44
C GLY A 78 -11.16 -14.69 -1.51
N LEU A 79 -12.41 -14.76 -1.99
CA LEU A 79 -13.52 -15.37 -1.26
C LEU A 79 -13.25 -16.85 -0.94
N LEU A 80 -12.78 -17.62 -1.92
CA LEU A 80 -12.44 -19.03 -1.74
C LEU A 80 -11.39 -19.24 -0.66
N ILE A 81 -10.33 -18.42 -0.65
CA ILE A 81 -9.26 -18.50 0.36
C ILE A 81 -9.80 -18.18 1.76
N TRP A 82 -10.59 -17.11 1.92
CA TRP A 82 -11.17 -16.76 3.21
C TRP A 82 -12.19 -17.79 3.71
N ILE A 83 -13.04 -18.32 2.83
CA ILE A 83 -13.96 -19.41 3.18
C ILE A 83 -13.18 -20.66 3.60
N THR A 84 -12.14 -21.04 2.86
CA THR A 84 -11.30 -22.20 3.17
C THR A 84 -10.60 -22.01 4.52
N ALA A 85 -10.04 -20.83 4.77
CA ALA A 85 -9.43 -20.49 6.07
C ALA A 85 -10.46 -20.57 7.21
N GLY A 86 -11.68 -20.08 7.01
CA GLY A 86 -12.78 -20.17 7.98
C GLY A 86 -13.22 -21.62 8.25
N ILE A 87 -13.40 -22.42 7.20
CA ILE A 87 -13.73 -23.84 7.31
C ILE A 87 -12.60 -24.61 8.03
N LEU A 88 -11.35 -24.32 7.68
CA LEU A 88 -10.18 -24.92 8.31
C LEU A 88 -10.17 -24.61 9.82
N ALA A 89 -10.28 -23.33 10.18
CA ALA A 89 -10.37 -22.89 11.57
C ALA A 89 -11.51 -23.60 12.32
N TRP A 90 -12.70 -23.68 11.71
CA TRP A 90 -13.85 -24.33 12.34
C TRP A 90 -13.65 -25.83 12.55
N ARG A 91 -13.11 -26.54 11.53
CA ARG A 91 -12.90 -27.99 11.60
C ARG A 91 -11.78 -28.36 12.57
N THR A 92 -10.71 -27.56 12.65
CA THR A 92 -9.57 -27.87 13.52
C THR A 92 -9.70 -27.29 14.92
N ARG A 93 -10.72 -26.48 15.23
CA ARG A 93 -10.87 -25.82 16.55
C ARG A 93 -10.86 -26.77 17.76
N ARG A 94 -11.24 -28.04 17.57
CA ARG A 94 -11.27 -29.06 18.64
C ARG A 94 -10.02 -29.95 18.67
N THR A 95 -9.30 -30.07 17.54
CA THR A 95 -8.16 -30.98 17.39
C THR A 95 -6.82 -30.23 17.46
N ILE A 96 -6.70 -29.12 16.73
CA ILE A 96 -5.53 -28.23 16.69
C ILE A 96 -6.04 -26.79 16.86
N PRO A 97 -6.46 -26.40 18.08
CA PRO A 97 -7.08 -25.08 18.33
C PRO A 97 -6.17 -23.91 17.94
N GLY A 98 -4.85 -24.11 17.96
CA GLY A 98 -3.88 -23.08 17.57
C GLY A 98 -4.04 -22.56 16.14
N ILE A 99 -4.52 -23.38 15.20
CA ILE A 99 -4.85 -22.91 13.84
C ILE A 99 -5.99 -21.89 13.88
N ALA A 100 -7.06 -22.19 14.62
CA ALA A 100 -8.21 -21.29 14.74
C ALA A 100 -7.84 -20.00 15.48
N ILE A 101 -7.03 -20.10 16.54
CA ILE A 101 -6.54 -18.94 17.30
C ILE A 101 -5.66 -18.05 16.42
N GLY A 102 -4.72 -18.62 15.66
CA GLY A 102 -3.84 -17.86 14.78
C GLY A 102 -4.60 -17.16 13.65
N LEU A 103 -5.57 -17.84 13.03
CA LEU A 103 -6.42 -17.23 12.00
C LEU A 103 -7.33 -16.15 12.58
N ALA A 104 -7.91 -16.35 13.76
CA ALA A 104 -8.69 -15.32 14.45
C ALA A 104 -7.83 -14.09 14.80
N TRP A 105 -6.61 -14.31 15.30
CA TRP A 105 -5.64 -13.25 15.56
C TRP A 105 -5.34 -12.46 14.29
N THR A 106 -5.11 -13.15 13.17
CA THR A 106 -4.85 -12.52 11.86
C THR A 106 -6.00 -11.59 11.46
N VAL A 107 -7.25 -12.07 11.53
CA VAL A 107 -8.44 -11.27 11.20
C VAL A 107 -8.59 -10.07 12.11
N ILE A 108 -8.43 -10.26 13.42
CA ILE A 108 -8.56 -9.18 14.41
C ILE A 108 -7.52 -8.08 14.14
N THR A 109 -6.28 -8.47 13.88
CA THR A 109 -5.15 -7.54 13.78
C THR A 109 -5.04 -6.88 12.42
N ILE A 110 -5.53 -7.51 11.35
CA ILE A 110 -5.62 -6.87 10.03
C ILE A 110 -6.81 -5.93 9.92
N SER A 111 -7.87 -6.15 10.71
CA SER A 111 -9.11 -5.37 10.62
C SER A 111 -8.95 -3.83 10.68
N PRO A 112 -8.06 -3.24 11.51
CA PRO A 112 -7.89 -1.80 11.57
C PRO A 112 -7.17 -1.23 10.34
N VAL A 113 -6.32 -2.05 9.70
CA VAL A 113 -5.49 -1.68 8.55
C VAL A 113 -6.07 -2.19 7.22
N ALA A 114 -7.24 -2.81 7.26
CA ALA A 114 -7.93 -3.35 6.10
C ALA A 114 -8.57 -2.27 5.22
N ASN A 115 -8.48 -0.97 5.56
CA ASN A 115 -9.13 0.12 4.82
C ASN A 115 -10.66 0.02 4.68
N ILE A 116 -11.33 -0.83 5.47
CA ILE A 116 -12.80 -1.01 5.43
C ILE A 116 -13.49 0.00 6.34
N VAL A 117 -13.17 -0.05 7.64
CA VAL A 117 -13.75 0.83 8.68
C VAL A 117 -12.93 2.12 8.78
N PHE A 118 -11.61 1.98 8.89
CA PHE A 118 -10.67 3.08 8.99
C PHE A 118 -9.84 3.15 7.71
N PRO A 119 -10.05 4.16 6.85
CA PRO A 119 -9.18 4.36 5.72
C PRO A 119 -7.82 4.84 6.22
N THR A 120 -6.77 4.15 5.79
CA THR A 120 -5.37 4.45 6.05
C THR A 120 -4.75 5.17 4.86
N GLU A 121 -3.49 5.57 4.93
CA GLU A 121 -2.80 6.30 3.85
C GLU A 121 -2.28 5.39 2.71
N PHE A 122 -2.34 4.07 2.89
CA PHE A 122 -1.77 3.07 1.98
C PHE A 122 -2.80 1.98 1.69
N LEU A 123 -2.81 1.44 0.46
CA LEU A 123 -3.65 0.28 0.15
C LEU A 123 -3.17 -0.95 0.93
N ILE A 124 -1.89 -1.27 0.79
CA ILE A 124 -1.17 -2.31 1.56
C ILE A 124 0.25 -1.81 1.81
N ALA A 125 0.78 -2.04 3.02
CA ALA A 125 2.18 -1.82 3.35
C ALA A 125 2.68 -2.96 4.26
N GLU A 126 3.94 -3.38 4.09
CA GLU A 126 4.47 -4.54 4.83
C GLU A 126 4.42 -4.33 6.35
N ARG A 127 4.75 -3.11 6.80
CA ARG A 127 4.74 -2.74 8.23
C ARG A 127 3.38 -2.86 8.90
N THR A 128 2.27 -2.82 8.16
CA THR A 128 0.94 -3.00 8.75
C THR A 128 0.59 -4.46 8.97
N LEU A 129 1.33 -5.38 8.36
CA LEU A 129 1.06 -6.82 8.41
C LEU A 129 1.84 -7.55 9.51
N TYR A 130 2.76 -6.90 10.23
CA TYR A 130 3.61 -7.56 11.24
C TYR A 130 2.83 -8.27 12.35
N LEU A 131 1.76 -7.64 12.84
CA LEU A 131 0.96 -8.24 13.91
C LEU A 131 0.09 -9.38 13.37
N ALA A 132 -0.42 -9.24 12.15
CA ALA A 132 -1.21 -10.26 11.47
C ALA A 132 -0.35 -11.47 11.06
N SER A 133 0.90 -11.26 10.65
CA SER A 133 1.81 -12.34 10.27
C SER A 133 2.12 -13.27 11.44
N PHE A 134 2.14 -12.77 12.68
CA PHE A 134 2.25 -13.63 13.85
C PHE A 134 1.11 -14.66 13.90
N GLY A 135 -0.13 -14.24 13.61
CA GLY A 135 -1.29 -15.14 13.61
C GLY A 135 -1.16 -16.25 12.58
N VAL A 136 -0.75 -15.92 11.35
CA VAL A 136 -0.53 -16.90 10.29
C VAL A 136 0.63 -17.84 10.65
N MET A 137 1.77 -17.31 11.12
CA MET A 137 2.91 -18.12 11.51
C MET A 137 2.60 -19.03 12.70
N PHE A 138 1.82 -18.56 13.67
CA PHE A 138 1.34 -19.37 14.79
C PHE A 138 0.46 -20.52 14.32
N ALA A 139 -0.50 -20.25 13.42
CA ALA A 139 -1.34 -21.29 12.83
C ALA A 139 -0.52 -22.33 12.06
N LEU A 140 0.46 -21.90 11.27
CA LEU A 140 1.37 -22.78 10.53
C LEU A 140 2.26 -23.60 11.46
N ALA A 141 2.78 -23.02 12.54
CA ALA A 141 3.58 -23.73 13.53
C ALA A 141 2.75 -24.84 14.21
N CYS A 142 1.50 -24.55 14.60
CA CYS A 142 0.60 -25.56 15.14
C CYS A 142 0.28 -26.67 14.13
N ALA A 143 0.09 -26.32 12.86
CA ALA A 143 -0.08 -27.31 11.79
C ALA A 143 1.19 -28.17 11.59
N ALA A 144 2.38 -27.58 11.68
CA ALA A 144 3.65 -28.30 11.55
C ALA A 144 3.85 -29.31 12.70
N VAL A 145 3.43 -28.97 13.92
CA VAL A 145 3.49 -29.88 15.07
C VAL A 145 2.64 -31.14 14.84
N ALA A 146 1.54 -31.03 14.08
CA ALA A 146 0.68 -32.16 13.74
C ALA A 146 1.29 -33.13 12.70
N ILE A 147 2.42 -32.78 12.07
CA ILE A 147 3.17 -33.71 11.20
C ILE A 147 3.73 -34.85 12.05
N ARG A 148 3.23 -36.08 11.81
CA ARG A 148 3.58 -37.27 12.61
C ARG A 148 5.05 -37.66 12.55
N SER A 149 5.67 -37.55 11.38
CA SER A 149 7.08 -37.92 11.19
C SER A 149 8.00 -36.80 11.69
N PRO A 150 8.81 -37.04 12.75
CA PRO A 150 9.70 -36.00 13.27
C PRO A 150 10.73 -35.53 12.24
N ARG A 151 11.24 -36.44 11.39
CA ARG A 151 12.21 -36.11 10.33
C ARG A 151 11.59 -35.20 9.28
N VAL A 152 10.37 -35.50 8.83
CA VAL A 152 9.66 -34.65 7.86
C VAL A 152 9.35 -33.29 8.47
N ARG A 153 8.86 -33.26 9.72
CA ARG A 153 8.58 -32.02 10.44
C ARG A 153 9.81 -31.12 10.55
N ILE A 154 10.94 -31.68 11.00
CA ILE A 154 12.20 -30.95 11.12
C ILE A 154 12.67 -30.47 9.75
N GLY A 155 12.63 -31.33 8.72
CA GLY A 155 13.00 -30.96 7.37
C GLY A 155 12.18 -29.79 6.82
N VAL A 156 10.85 -29.85 6.95
CA VAL A 156 9.95 -28.77 6.50
C VAL A 156 10.24 -27.47 7.25
N VAL A 157 10.32 -27.51 8.59
CA VAL A 157 10.59 -26.31 9.39
C VAL A 157 11.97 -25.74 9.07
N ALA A 158 13.00 -26.58 8.96
CA ALA A 158 14.35 -26.15 8.62
C ALA A 158 14.41 -25.47 7.25
N VAL A 159 13.74 -26.03 6.24
CA VAL A 159 13.64 -25.43 4.90
C VAL A 159 12.94 -24.08 4.95
N LEU A 160 11.80 -23.98 5.64
CA LEU A 160 11.06 -22.72 5.76
C LEU A 160 11.85 -21.64 6.51
N VAL A 161 12.52 -22.01 7.60
CA VAL A 161 13.38 -21.10 8.38
C VAL A 161 14.58 -20.65 7.55
N ALA A 162 15.25 -21.58 6.85
CA ALA A 162 16.38 -21.25 5.98
C ALA A 162 15.95 -20.33 4.82
N ALA A 163 14.82 -20.61 4.18
CA ALA A 163 14.27 -19.76 3.12
C ALA A 163 13.91 -18.35 3.64
N GLY A 164 13.27 -18.26 4.81
CA GLY A 164 12.94 -16.99 5.45
C GLY A 164 14.19 -16.20 5.86
N ALA A 165 15.20 -16.87 6.42
CA ALA A 165 16.47 -16.26 6.79
C ALA A 165 17.23 -15.74 5.56
N ALA A 166 17.33 -16.54 4.50
CA ALA A 166 17.92 -16.11 3.24
C ALA A 166 17.18 -14.89 2.67
N ARG A 167 15.83 -14.94 2.63
CA ARG A 167 15.03 -13.81 2.15
C ARG A 167 15.27 -12.54 2.97
N ASN A 168 15.34 -12.66 4.29
CA ASN A 168 15.61 -11.54 5.19
C ASN A 168 17.02 -10.95 4.94
N ILE A 169 18.05 -11.78 4.90
CA ILE A 169 19.44 -11.35 4.63
C ILE A 169 19.53 -10.60 3.29
N THR A 170 18.85 -11.09 2.25
CA THR A 170 18.83 -10.39 0.94
C THR A 170 18.06 -9.07 0.95
N ARG A 171 17.15 -8.88 1.91
CA ARG A 171 16.26 -7.70 1.98
C ARG A 171 16.82 -6.59 2.86
N ILE A 172 17.57 -6.91 3.92
CA ILE A 172 18.13 -5.93 4.87
C ILE A 172 18.86 -4.76 4.18
N PRO A 173 19.72 -4.97 3.16
CA PRO A 173 20.46 -3.87 2.54
C PRO A 173 19.57 -2.80 1.89
N ALA A 174 18.35 -3.14 1.49
CA ALA A 174 17.41 -2.19 0.91
C ALA A 174 16.83 -1.18 1.92
N TRP A 175 17.16 -1.32 3.20
CA TRP A 175 16.72 -0.43 4.28
C TRP A 175 17.91 0.24 4.99
N HIS A 176 19.11 0.18 4.41
CA HIS A 176 20.32 0.69 5.04
C HIS A 176 20.35 2.23 5.07
N ASP A 177 20.02 2.87 3.95
CA ASP A 177 19.98 4.32 3.79
C ASP A 177 18.95 4.72 2.71
N ASP A 178 18.67 6.03 2.62
CA ASP A 178 17.66 6.56 1.70
C ASP A 178 17.96 6.26 0.23
N GLU A 179 19.23 6.24 -0.18
CA GLU A 179 19.63 5.97 -1.57
C GLU A 179 19.41 4.49 -1.91
N THR A 180 19.92 3.57 -1.09
CA THR A 180 19.70 2.13 -1.27
C THR A 180 18.22 1.76 -1.24
N HIS A 181 17.45 2.43 -0.37
CA HIS A 181 16.00 2.29 -0.32
C HIS A 181 15.32 2.78 -1.60
N TYR A 182 15.70 3.96 -2.08
CA TYR A 182 15.16 4.51 -3.31
C TYR A 182 15.47 3.63 -4.51
N GLN A 183 16.71 3.14 -4.63
CA GLN A 183 17.09 2.20 -5.69
C GLN A 183 16.34 0.86 -5.59
N ALA A 184 16.04 0.39 -4.37
CA ALA A 184 15.20 -0.79 -4.19
C ALA A 184 13.76 -0.52 -4.64
N LEU A 185 13.18 0.62 -4.27
CA LEU A 185 11.85 1.03 -4.68
C LEU A 185 11.71 1.08 -6.22
N LYS A 186 12.70 1.60 -6.92
CA LYS A 186 12.73 1.62 -8.39
C LYS A 186 12.70 0.22 -9.02
N ARG A 187 13.34 -0.76 -8.39
CA ARG A 187 13.37 -2.15 -8.89
C ARG A 187 12.12 -2.93 -8.51
N GLU A 188 11.60 -2.69 -7.32
CA GLU A 188 10.54 -3.50 -6.70
C GLU A 188 9.14 -2.93 -6.94
N ALA A 189 9.01 -1.63 -7.16
CA ALA A 189 7.73 -1.01 -7.45
C ALA A 189 7.88 0.04 -8.56
N PRO A 190 8.39 -0.34 -9.76
CA PRO A 190 8.67 0.61 -10.83
C PRO A 190 7.43 1.36 -11.33
N ARG A 191 6.24 0.79 -11.15
CA ARG A 191 4.96 1.37 -11.60
C ARG A 191 4.19 2.07 -10.50
N SER A 192 4.64 1.98 -9.24
CA SER A 192 4.03 2.72 -8.14
C SER A 192 4.02 4.21 -8.47
N TYR A 193 2.86 4.87 -8.29
CA TYR A 193 2.76 6.30 -8.58
C TYR A 193 3.81 7.12 -7.80
N ARG A 194 4.22 6.67 -6.61
CA ARG A 194 5.25 7.33 -5.80
C ARG A 194 6.63 7.19 -6.43
N THR A 195 6.98 6.01 -6.91
CA THR A 195 8.25 5.76 -7.62
C THR A 195 8.33 6.63 -8.86
N LEU A 196 7.27 6.64 -9.68
CA LEU A 196 7.19 7.47 -10.88
C LEU A 196 7.25 8.97 -10.55
N TRP A 197 6.66 9.39 -9.43
CA TRP A 197 6.73 10.78 -8.97
C TRP A 197 8.16 11.17 -8.61
N LEU A 198 8.84 10.35 -7.80
CA LEU A 198 10.22 10.59 -7.39
C LEU A 198 11.17 10.59 -8.60
N GLU A 199 11.08 9.56 -9.45
CA GLU A 199 11.94 9.45 -10.62
C GLU A 199 11.68 10.57 -11.62
N GLY A 200 10.43 11.00 -11.79
CA GLY A 200 10.09 12.16 -12.61
C GLY A 200 10.78 13.44 -12.13
N LYS A 201 10.84 13.66 -10.81
CA LYS A 201 11.54 14.82 -10.22
C LYS A 201 13.04 14.77 -10.44
N ASP A 202 13.65 13.58 -10.35
CA ASP A 202 15.08 13.38 -10.59
C ASP A 202 15.42 13.64 -12.06
N GLU A 203 14.58 13.18 -12.99
CA GLU A 203 14.75 13.44 -14.42
C GLU A 203 14.69 14.94 -14.74
N PHE A 204 13.76 15.69 -14.11
CA PHE A 204 13.74 17.14 -14.22
C PHE A 204 14.98 17.80 -13.61
N ALA A 205 15.42 17.35 -12.42
CA ALA A 205 16.63 17.86 -11.78
C ALA A 205 17.88 17.62 -12.64
N ALA A 206 17.91 16.51 -13.39
CA ALA A 206 18.96 16.18 -14.34
C ALA A 206 18.80 16.85 -15.73
N GLY A 207 17.80 17.72 -15.90
CA GLY A 207 17.55 18.44 -17.16
C GLY A 207 16.92 17.59 -18.27
N ARG A 208 16.49 16.36 -17.99
CA ARG A 208 15.81 15.48 -18.95
C ARG A 208 14.30 15.72 -18.90
N TRP A 209 13.87 16.84 -19.49
CA TRP A 209 12.48 17.31 -19.43
C TRP A 209 11.46 16.31 -19.98
N GLY A 210 11.74 15.68 -21.12
CA GLY A 210 10.79 14.77 -21.78
C GLY A 210 10.49 13.50 -20.98
N SER A 211 11.51 12.91 -20.33
CA SER A 211 11.31 11.76 -19.44
C SER A 211 10.66 12.17 -18.13
N GLY A 212 11.09 13.29 -17.52
CA GLY A 212 10.50 13.80 -16.28
C GLY A 212 9.00 14.08 -16.42
N GLU A 213 8.60 14.76 -17.50
CA GLU A 213 7.19 15.03 -17.79
C GLU A 213 6.39 13.74 -17.97
N ARG A 214 6.90 12.79 -18.76
CA ARG A 214 6.23 11.51 -18.99
C ARG A 214 5.99 10.74 -17.69
N LEU A 215 6.99 10.66 -16.82
CA LEU A 215 6.89 9.95 -15.54
C LEU A 215 5.91 10.64 -14.58
N LEU A 216 5.92 11.97 -14.48
CA LEU A 216 4.95 12.69 -13.66
C LEU A 216 3.52 12.55 -14.21
N VAL A 217 3.33 12.60 -15.53
CA VAL A 217 2.02 12.36 -16.15
C VAL A 217 1.53 10.94 -15.88
N GLU A 218 2.41 9.94 -15.97
CA GLU A 218 2.07 8.55 -15.64
C GLU A 218 1.73 8.39 -14.15
N SER A 219 2.50 8.99 -13.25
CA SER A 219 2.18 9.06 -11.81
C SER A 219 0.80 9.66 -11.55
N ILE A 220 0.47 10.78 -12.20
CA ILE A 220 -0.84 11.43 -12.12
C ILE A 220 -1.95 10.49 -12.63
N SER A 221 -1.68 9.66 -13.63
CA SER A 221 -2.68 8.72 -14.16
C SER A 221 -3.04 7.61 -13.16
N PHE A 222 -2.08 7.16 -12.35
CA PHE A 222 -2.31 6.17 -11.29
C PHE A 222 -2.88 6.79 -10.01
N ALA A 223 -2.59 8.05 -9.73
CA ALA A 223 -3.05 8.79 -8.55
C ALA A 223 -3.77 10.11 -8.91
N PRO A 224 -4.89 10.07 -9.65
CA PRO A 224 -5.52 11.28 -10.20
C PRO A 224 -6.09 12.21 -9.14
N GLY A 225 -6.44 11.67 -7.96
CA GLY A 225 -6.96 12.41 -6.80
C GLY A 225 -5.89 13.00 -5.89
N LEU A 226 -4.61 12.90 -6.23
CA LEU A 226 -3.51 13.46 -5.44
C LEU A 226 -3.02 14.78 -6.05
N THR A 227 -2.88 15.82 -5.21
CA THR A 227 -2.42 17.15 -5.65
C THR A 227 -0.92 17.23 -5.88
N GLY A 228 -0.11 16.47 -5.12
CA GLY A 228 1.34 16.54 -5.10
C GLY A 228 2.01 16.43 -6.47
N PRO A 229 1.82 15.32 -7.23
CA PRO A 229 2.43 15.16 -8.55
C PRO A 229 2.07 16.26 -9.55
N ARG A 230 0.81 16.75 -9.52
CA ARG A 230 0.35 17.87 -10.37
C ARG A 230 1.02 19.18 -10.00
N TYR A 231 1.11 19.46 -8.69
CA TYR A 231 1.77 20.65 -8.19
C TYR A 231 3.25 20.66 -8.56
N ASP A 232 3.97 19.56 -8.35
CA ASP A 232 5.39 19.45 -8.71
C ASP A 232 5.60 19.62 -10.23
N LEU A 233 4.78 18.96 -11.06
CA LEU A 233 4.82 19.14 -12.51
C LEU A 233 4.59 20.61 -12.93
N ALA A 234 3.62 21.28 -12.30
CA ALA A 234 3.38 22.69 -12.57
C ALA A 234 4.55 23.58 -12.16
N GLN A 235 5.20 23.29 -11.03
CA GLN A 235 6.37 24.04 -10.58
C GLN A 235 7.53 23.92 -11.57
N PHE A 236 7.73 22.74 -12.18
CA PHE A 236 8.70 22.58 -13.26
C PHE A 236 8.33 23.41 -14.50
N TYR A 237 7.07 23.39 -14.93
CA TYR A 237 6.62 24.26 -16.03
C TYR A 237 6.81 25.75 -15.73
N MET A 238 6.52 26.21 -14.52
CA MET A 238 6.73 27.60 -14.10
C MET A 238 8.20 27.99 -14.18
N ARG A 239 9.12 27.13 -13.73
CA ARG A 239 10.57 27.37 -13.84
C ARG A 239 11.03 27.50 -15.30
N ALA A 240 10.42 26.74 -16.21
CA ALA A 240 10.64 26.86 -17.66
C ALA A 240 9.84 27.99 -18.32
N ARG A 241 9.09 28.80 -17.55
CA ARG A 241 8.20 29.86 -18.06
C ARG A 241 7.11 29.34 -19.01
N LEU A 242 6.77 28.06 -18.92
CA LEU A 242 5.66 27.43 -19.63
C LEU A 242 4.36 27.67 -18.84
N TRP A 243 3.90 28.92 -18.87
CA TRP A 243 2.81 29.37 -18.01
C TRP A 243 1.47 28.67 -18.28
N GLN A 244 1.12 28.44 -19.54
CA GLN A 244 -0.17 27.80 -19.89
C GLN A 244 -0.25 26.33 -19.41
N PRO A 245 0.76 25.46 -19.66
CA PRO A 245 0.83 24.14 -19.05
C PRO A 245 0.79 24.17 -17.50
N ALA A 246 1.52 25.10 -16.88
CA ALA A 246 1.52 25.26 -15.42
C ALA A 246 0.12 25.58 -14.86
N ILE A 247 -0.55 26.56 -15.45
CA ILE A 247 -1.91 26.98 -15.04
C ILE A 247 -2.87 25.80 -15.12
N ARG A 248 -2.84 25.00 -16.20
CA ARG A 248 -3.71 23.82 -16.34
C ARG A 248 -3.52 22.82 -15.20
N GLN A 249 -2.26 22.49 -14.87
CA GLN A 249 -1.98 21.54 -13.79
C GLN A 249 -2.36 22.09 -12.42
N LEU A 250 -2.14 23.38 -12.17
CA LEU A 250 -2.50 24.04 -10.91
C LEU A 250 -4.02 24.17 -10.74
N GLN A 251 -4.76 24.47 -11.81
CA GLN A 251 -6.23 24.45 -11.78
C GLN A 251 -6.75 23.06 -11.43
N ALA A 252 -6.19 22.00 -12.03
CA ALA A 252 -6.55 20.63 -11.68
C ALA A 252 -6.20 20.29 -10.23
N ALA A 253 -5.04 20.70 -9.72
CA ALA A 253 -4.65 20.49 -8.33
C ALA A 253 -5.58 21.22 -7.34
N VAL A 254 -5.96 22.47 -7.62
CA VAL A 254 -6.89 23.25 -6.78
C VAL A 254 -8.32 22.70 -6.86
N ALA A 255 -8.72 22.10 -7.98
CA ALA A 255 -10.02 21.43 -8.11
C ALA A 255 -10.11 20.16 -7.24
N ILE A 256 -8.99 19.45 -7.06
CA ILE A 256 -8.88 18.27 -6.19
C ILE A 256 -8.91 18.69 -4.72
N ASP A 257 -8.07 19.65 -4.34
CA ASP A 257 -8.04 20.19 -2.97
C ASP A 257 -8.04 21.73 -3.00
N PRO A 258 -9.22 22.35 -2.86
CA PRO A 258 -9.33 23.81 -2.80
C PRO A 258 -8.62 24.43 -1.58
N ALA A 259 -8.35 23.65 -0.54
CA ALA A 259 -7.65 24.13 0.67
C ALA A 259 -6.12 24.11 0.51
N PHE A 260 -5.59 23.41 -0.51
CA PHE A 260 -4.14 23.29 -0.75
C PHE A 260 -3.52 24.64 -1.14
N LEU A 261 -3.04 25.37 -0.12
CA LEU A 261 -2.52 26.74 -0.24
C LEU A 261 -1.36 26.89 -1.24
N PRO A 262 -0.35 25.98 -1.28
CA PRO A 262 0.76 26.10 -2.22
C PRO A 262 0.31 26.13 -3.69
N ALA A 263 -0.65 25.28 -4.08
CA ALA A 263 -1.16 25.27 -5.45
C ALA A 263 -1.96 26.54 -5.79
N ARG A 264 -2.75 27.08 -4.85
CA ARG A 264 -3.47 28.35 -5.07
C ARG A 264 -2.53 29.54 -5.26
N GLN A 265 -1.50 29.62 -4.43
CA GLN A 265 -0.49 30.69 -4.56
C GLN A 265 0.27 30.58 -5.87
N ALA A 266 0.74 29.38 -6.23
CA ALA A 266 1.41 29.14 -7.50
C ALA A 266 0.48 29.45 -8.69
N LEU A 267 -0.82 29.13 -8.61
CA LEU A 267 -1.80 29.44 -9.65
C LEU A 267 -1.94 30.94 -9.89
N GLN A 268 -2.00 31.72 -8.81
CA GLN A 268 -2.07 33.18 -8.91
C GLN A 268 -0.82 33.74 -9.59
N ILE A 269 0.37 33.34 -9.12
CA ILE A 269 1.65 33.75 -9.69
C ILE A 269 1.73 33.40 -11.19
N ALA A 270 1.34 32.18 -11.55
CA ALA A 270 1.38 31.71 -12.93
C ALA A 270 0.42 32.50 -13.83
N ARG A 271 -0.76 32.89 -13.34
CA ARG A 271 -1.73 33.71 -14.08
C ARG A 271 -1.22 35.13 -14.29
N ASP A 272 -0.64 35.73 -13.26
CA ASP A 272 -0.11 37.09 -13.35
C ASP A 272 1.10 37.15 -14.29
N SER A 273 1.93 36.10 -14.30
CA SER A 273 3.10 35.98 -15.19
C SER A 273 2.77 35.63 -16.64
N ALA A 274 1.53 35.18 -16.91
CA ALA A 274 1.05 34.82 -18.24
C ALA A 274 0.39 36.00 -18.99
N ARG A 275 0.16 37.13 -18.30
CA ARG A 275 -0.36 38.38 -18.87
C ARG A 275 0.77 39.17 -19.50
#